data_AF-A0A497PME5-F1
#
_entry.id   AF-A0A497PME5-F1
#
_cell.length_a   1.000
_cell.length_b   1.000
_cell.length_c   1.000
_cell.angle_alpha   90.00
_cell.angle_beta   90.00
_cell.angle_gamma   90.00
#
_symmetry.space_group_name_H-M   'P 1'
#
loop_
_entity.id
_entity.type
_entity.pdbx_description
1 polymer ?
#
loop_
_entity_poly.entity_id
_entity_poly.type
_entity_poly.pdbx_seq_one_letter_code
_entity_poly.pdbx_strand_id
1 'polypeptide(L)'
;MAATVEIREGNGSGPTWSVVTAARYCTADDYNPGTSNPIPIPSSGFNYSYWKSHCLNIAGGTFTKVSNIRWYPSSYSWTLGTNGEVRVGQRDSGDHGCPDASYDQATGTAGTSGDAIEDGTSGHSYYNGQTTPTTNINTYSETNKMQVDSGEYTSAGRTKHIVTQVKVASDATQGEQADITYTFVWDEI
;
A
#
# COMPACT_ATOMS: atom_id res chain seq x y z
N MET A 1 -20.32 16.79 -14.68
CA MET A 1 -20.62 15.38 -14.33
C MET A 1 -19.35 14.87 -13.68
N ALA A 2 -19.43 14.36 -12.45
CA ALA A 2 -18.25 13.93 -11.70
C ALA A 2 -18.45 12.51 -11.13
N ALA A 3 -17.41 11.69 -11.17
CA ALA A 3 -17.38 10.45 -10.41
C ALA A 3 -17.37 10.75 -8.90
N THR A 4 -18.05 9.92 -8.13
CA THR A 4 -17.91 9.90 -6.67
C THR A 4 -16.89 8.84 -6.31
N VAL A 5 -15.81 9.24 -5.65
CA VAL A 5 -14.71 8.35 -5.29
C VAL A 5 -14.45 8.33 -3.79
N GLU A 6 -13.95 7.20 -3.32
CA GLU A 6 -13.51 7.00 -1.94
C GLU A 6 -12.28 6.09 -1.91
N ILE A 7 -11.47 6.16 -0.86
CA ILE A 7 -10.36 5.24 -0.66
C ILE A 7 -10.85 4.06 0.19
N ARG A 8 -10.48 2.84 -0.22
CA ARG A 8 -10.75 1.64 0.56
C ARG A 8 -9.48 0.88 0.88
N GLU A 9 -9.43 0.30 2.08
CA GLU A 9 -8.41 -0.65 2.50
C GLU A 9 -9.01 -2.06 2.52
N GLY A 10 -8.28 -3.03 1.97
CA GLY A 10 -8.66 -4.44 1.95
C GLY A 10 -7.87 -5.26 2.97
N ASN A 11 -8.58 -6.01 3.83
CA ASN A 11 -7.97 -6.91 4.81
C ASN A 11 -8.78 -8.22 4.97
N GLY A 12 -8.10 -9.32 5.34
CA GLY A 12 -8.66 -10.65 5.55
C GLY A 12 -8.47 -11.63 4.38
N SER A 13 -8.52 -12.94 4.68
CA SER A 13 -8.35 -14.05 3.70
C SER A 13 -9.38 -14.06 2.55
N GLY A 14 -10.50 -13.36 2.72
CA GLY A 14 -11.37 -12.89 1.64
C GLY A 14 -11.60 -11.41 1.91
N PRO A 15 -10.97 -10.49 1.14
CA PRO A 15 -10.77 -9.14 1.62
C PRO A 15 -12.11 -8.43 1.84
N THR A 16 -12.29 -7.93 3.07
CA THR A 16 -13.31 -6.92 3.35
C THR A 16 -12.73 -5.57 3.00
N TRP A 17 -13.46 -4.81 2.19
CA TRP A 17 -13.02 -3.50 1.72
C TRP A 17 -13.73 -2.38 2.48
N SER A 18 -13.03 -1.82 3.46
CA SER A 18 -13.52 -0.75 4.34
C SER A 18 -13.16 0.62 3.78
N VAL A 19 -14.07 1.59 3.88
CA VAL A 19 -13.76 2.99 3.55
C VAL A 19 -12.84 3.57 4.61
N VAL A 20 -11.73 4.17 4.19
CA VAL A 20 -10.70 4.71 5.09
C VAL A 20 -10.36 6.16 4.73
N THR A 21 -10.13 6.96 5.75
CA THR A 21 -9.54 8.31 5.64
C THR A 21 -8.15 8.39 6.27
N ALA A 22 -7.77 7.36 7.03
CA ALA A 22 -6.45 7.15 7.60
C ALA A 22 -6.22 5.64 7.75
N ALA A 23 -4.96 5.23 7.67
CA ALA A 23 -4.51 3.86 7.87
C ALA A 23 -3.26 3.86 8.75
N ARG A 24 -3.05 2.80 9.52
CA ARG A 24 -1.88 2.64 10.37
C ARG A 24 -1.12 1.37 10.01
N TYR A 25 0.18 1.51 9.77
CA TYR A 25 1.06 0.36 9.63
C TYR A 25 1.27 -0.31 11.00
N CYS A 26 1.02 -1.61 11.03
CA CYS A 26 1.08 -2.45 12.22
C CYS A 26 1.47 -3.88 11.80
N THR A 27 1.66 -4.77 12.76
CA THR A 27 1.91 -6.19 12.52
C THR A 27 0.60 -7.00 12.57
N ALA A 28 -0.47 -6.45 12.01
CA ALA A 28 -1.78 -7.10 11.94
C ALA A 28 -2.51 -6.75 10.64
N ASP A 29 -3.34 -7.69 10.18
CA ASP A 29 -4.18 -7.54 8.98
C ASP A 29 -5.53 -6.88 9.33
N ASP A 30 -5.45 -5.64 9.83
CA ASP A 30 -6.59 -4.86 10.33
C ASP A 30 -6.48 -3.40 9.88
N TYR A 31 -7.55 -2.87 9.27
CA TYR A 31 -7.60 -1.49 8.76
C TYR A 31 -7.59 -0.44 9.87
N ASN A 32 -8.04 -0.78 11.09
CA ASN A 32 -8.05 0.15 12.22
C ASN A 32 -7.49 -0.49 13.50
N PRO A 33 -6.18 -0.74 13.57
CA PRO A 33 -5.55 -1.44 14.70
C PRO A 33 -5.43 -0.56 15.96
N GLY A 34 -5.78 0.72 15.88
CA GLY A 34 -5.53 1.69 16.95
C GLY A 34 -4.04 1.81 17.26
N THR A 35 -3.63 1.45 18.48
CA THR A 35 -2.22 1.37 18.92
C THR A 35 -1.75 -0.07 19.15
N SER A 36 -2.59 -1.06 18.81
CA SER A 36 -2.26 -2.47 18.98
C SER A 36 -1.30 -2.96 17.90
N ASN A 37 -0.57 -4.04 18.19
CA ASN A 37 0.34 -4.71 17.26
C ASN A 37 1.35 -3.75 16.60
N PRO A 38 2.15 -3.00 17.40
CA PRO A 38 3.18 -2.13 16.83
C PRO A 38 4.23 -2.94 16.05
N ILE A 39 5.10 -2.23 15.35
CA ILE A 39 6.27 -2.81 14.69
C ILE A 39 7.47 -2.57 15.63
N PRO A 40 7.90 -3.57 16.42
CA PRO A 40 9.04 -3.39 17.30
C PRO A 40 10.33 -3.16 16.48
N ILE A 41 11.24 -2.36 17.04
CA ILE A 41 12.60 -2.23 16.50
C ILE A 41 13.33 -3.56 16.76
N PRO A 42 13.87 -4.23 15.73
CA PRO A 42 14.55 -5.51 15.92
C PRO A 42 15.91 -5.32 16.60
N SER A 43 16.43 -6.37 17.24
CA SER A 43 17.81 -6.37 17.77
C SER A 43 18.87 -6.40 16.67
N SER A 44 18.53 -6.91 15.49
CA SER A 44 19.36 -6.94 14.28
C SER A 44 18.49 -7.14 13.04
N GLY A 45 18.98 -6.75 11.86
CA GLY A 45 18.24 -6.91 10.61
C GLY A 45 17.02 -6.00 10.54
N PHE A 46 15.91 -6.52 10.03
CA PHE A 46 14.68 -5.76 9.79
C PHE A 46 13.46 -6.46 10.37
N ASN A 47 12.55 -5.66 10.91
CA ASN A 47 11.15 -6.04 11.09
C ASN A 47 10.29 -5.30 10.07
N TYR A 48 9.15 -5.87 9.74
CA TYR A 48 8.23 -5.35 8.76
C TYR A 48 6.85 -5.12 9.36
N SER A 49 6.12 -4.14 8.86
CA SER A 49 4.66 -4.13 9.04
C SER A 49 4.05 -5.28 8.25
N TYR A 50 2.79 -5.61 8.53
CA TYR A 50 1.96 -6.27 7.53
C TYR A 50 1.79 -5.32 6.35
N TRP A 51 1.75 -5.84 5.13
CA TRP A 51 1.47 -4.99 3.98
C TRP A 51 0.01 -4.55 3.99
N LYS A 52 -0.24 -3.37 3.42
CA LYS A 52 -1.54 -2.71 3.37
C LYS A 52 -1.97 -2.51 1.93
N SER A 53 -3.21 -2.84 1.66
CA SER A 53 -3.79 -2.82 0.32
C SER A 53 -4.81 -1.70 0.20
N HIS A 54 -4.51 -0.65 -0.56
CA HIS A 54 -5.39 0.52 -0.73
C HIS A 54 -5.78 0.73 -2.19
N CYS A 55 -7.06 0.96 -2.48
CA CYS A 55 -7.54 1.27 -3.83
C CYS A 55 -8.39 2.55 -3.85
N LEU A 56 -8.48 3.14 -5.04
CA LEU A 56 -9.54 4.08 -5.36
C LEU A 56 -10.81 3.29 -5.73
N ASN A 57 -11.88 3.51 -5.00
CA ASN A 57 -13.20 2.96 -5.31
C ASN A 57 -14.06 4.03 -5.98
N ILE A 58 -14.50 3.76 -7.20
CA ILE A 58 -15.48 4.56 -7.91
C ILE A 58 -16.86 4.15 -7.38
N ALA A 59 -17.34 4.86 -6.37
CA ALA A 59 -18.58 4.54 -5.65
C ALA A 59 -19.85 4.83 -6.46
N GLY A 60 -19.76 5.71 -7.46
CA GLY A 60 -20.87 6.06 -8.34
C GLY A 60 -20.73 7.44 -8.95
N GLY A 61 -21.84 8.17 -9.01
CA GLY A 61 -21.91 9.48 -9.65
C GLY A 61 -22.30 9.40 -11.13
N THR A 62 -22.04 10.48 -11.85
CA THR A 62 -22.37 10.60 -13.27
C THR A 62 -21.06 10.84 -14.00
N PHE A 63 -20.50 9.82 -14.64
CA PHE A 63 -19.26 9.89 -15.41
C PHE A 63 -19.39 8.99 -16.64
N THR A 64 -18.66 9.30 -17.71
CA THR A 64 -18.59 8.43 -18.89
C THR A 64 -17.45 7.44 -18.72
N LYS A 65 -16.31 7.94 -18.23
CA LYS A 65 -15.10 7.14 -18.08
C LYS A 65 -14.17 7.69 -17.00
N VAL A 66 -13.66 6.79 -16.15
CA VAL A 66 -12.50 7.00 -15.28
C VAL A 66 -11.36 6.11 -15.76
N SER A 67 -10.14 6.63 -15.86
CA SER A 67 -8.99 5.87 -16.36
C SER A 67 -7.66 6.43 -15.84
N ASN A 68 -6.56 5.74 -16.14
CA ASN A 68 -5.21 6.21 -15.87
C ASN A 68 -4.98 6.61 -14.40
N ILE A 69 -5.32 5.67 -13.53
CA ILE A 69 -5.24 5.83 -12.08
C ILE A 69 -3.78 5.75 -11.67
N ARG A 70 -3.35 6.82 -11.04
CA ARG A 70 -1.97 7.05 -10.61
C ARG A 70 -1.94 7.43 -9.15
N TRP A 71 -0.81 7.18 -8.51
CA TRP A 71 -0.64 7.40 -7.08
C TRP A 71 0.69 8.08 -6.78
N TYR A 72 0.71 8.91 -5.74
CA TYR A 72 1.95 9.43 -5.16
C TYR A 72 1.76 9.76 -3.67
N PRO A 73 2.82 9.64 -2.86
CA PRO A 73 2.81 10.09 -1.46
C PRO A 73 3.21 11.58 -1.35
N SER A 74 2.87 12.20 -0.23
CA SER A 74 3.59 13.38 0.26
C SER A 74 5.02 13.00 0.63
N SER A 75 5.92 13.98 0.68
CA SER A 75 7.23 13.76 1.28
C SER A 75 7.08 13.34 2.75
N TYR A 76 7.98 12.47 3.21
CA TYR A 76 8.01 12.02 4.60
C TYR A 76 9.46 11.86 5.08
N SER A 77 9.66 11.92 6.40
CA SER A 77 10.97 11.86 7.04
C SER A 77 10.98 10.91 8.24
N TRP A 78 10.35 9.75 8.11
CA TRP A 78 10.30 8.77 9.19
C TRP A 78 11.70 8.20 9.43
N THR A 79 12.06 8.05 10.70
CA THR A 79 13.39 7.60 11.12
C THR A 79 13.40 6.08 11.32
N LEU A 80 13.32 5.36 10.21
CA LEU A 80 13.18 3.89 10.19
C LEU A 80 14.51 3.13 10.26
N GLY A 81 15.61 3.85 10.52
CA GLY A 81 16.96 3.32 10.62
C GLY A 81 17.62 3.09 9.25
N THR A 82 18.84 2.56 9.26
CA THR A 82 19.65 2.34 8.06
C THR A 82 18.97 1.36 7.11
N ASN A 83 18.67 1.81 5.88
CA ASN A 83 17.87 1.07 4.88
C ASN A 83 16.44 0.72 5.32
N GLY A 84 15.93 1.37 6.37
CA GLY A 84 14.52 1.36 6.72
C GLY A 84 13.75 2.32 5.82
N GLU A 85 12.53 1.94 5.46
CA GLU A 85 11.73 2.69 4.49
C GLU A 85 10.24 2.37 4.59
N VAL A 86 9.43 3.28 4.07
CA VAL A 86 8.09 2.95 3.62
C VAL A 86 8.23 2.59 2.15
N ARG A 87 7.74 1.41 1.79
CA ARG A 87 7.92 0.83 0.46
C ARG A 87 6.58 0.47 -0.15
N VAL A 88 6.55 0.41 -1.47
CA VAL A 88 5.39 0.00 -2.26
C VAL A 88 5.79 -1.13 -3.20
N GLY A 89 4.88 -2.08 -3.42
CA GLY A 89 5.04 -3.16 -4.38
C GLY A 89 5.22 -2.62 -5.79
N GLN A 90 6.16 -3.21 -6.53
CA GLN A 90 6.53 -2.79 -7.88
C GLN A 90 6.59 -3.99 -8.82
N ARG A 91 6.22 -3.75 -10.07
CA ARG A 91 6.25 -4.73 -11.17
C ARG A 91 7.34 -4.35 -12.16
N ASP A 92 8.00 -5.35 -12.74
CA ASP A 92 9.02 -5.15 -13.77
C ASP A 92 8.43 -4.57 -15.07
N SER A 93 7.12 -4.73 -15.28
CA SER A 93 6.39 -4.18 -16.43
C SER A 93 4.90 -3.98 -16.14
N GLY A 94 4.27 -3.10 -16.94
CA GLY A 94 2.85 -2.79 -16.85
C GLY A 94 2.48 -1.97 -15.61
N ASP A 95 1.21 -2.07 -15.23
CA ASP A 95 0.71 -1.42 -14.01
C ASP A 95 1.32 -2.04 -12.76
N HIS A 96 1.69 -1.19 -11.80
CA HIS A 96 2.24 -1.65 -10.53
C HIS A 96 1.16 -1.98 -9.49
N GLY A 97 -0.08 -1.52 -9.70
CA GLY A 97 -1.19 -1.90 -8.84
C GLY A 97 -1.46 -3.40 -8.92
N CYS A 98 -1.74 -4.01 -7.78
CA CYS A 98 -2.17 -5.39 -7.71
C CYS A 98 -3.66 -5.47 -8.13
N PRO A 99 -4.08 -6.42 -8.95
CA PRO A 99 -5.50 -6.63 -9.26
C PRO A 99 -6.22 -7.36 -8.12
N ASP A 100 -7.54 -7.16 -7.96
CA ASP A 100 -8.37 -7.84 -6.94
C ASP A 100 -8.19 -9.37 -6.96
N ALA A 101 -8.06 -9.97 -8.15
CA ALA A 101 -7.86 -11.41 -8.32
C ALA A 101 -6.48 -11.92 -7.83
N SER A 102 -5.55 -11.01 -7.56
CA SER A 102 -4.22 -11.31 -7.01
C SER A 102 -4.02 -10.70 -5.63
N TYR A 103 -5.10 -10.26 -4.97
CA TYR A 103 -5.05 -9.88 -3.56
C TYR A 103 -4.42 -11.00 -2.74
N ASP A 104 -3.49 -10.64 -1.87
CA ASP A 104 -2.80 -11.56 -0.99
C ASP A 104 -2.87 -11.04 0.45
N GLN A 105 -3.33 -11.90 1.37
CA GLN A 105 -3.50 -11.52 2.76
C GLN A 105 -2.12 -11.34 3.41
N ALA A 106 -1.93 -10.25 4.16
CA ALA A 106 -0.70 -10.05 4.91
C ALA A 106 -0.52 -11.10 6.01
N THR A 107 0.68 -11.69 6.06
CA THR A 107 1.08 -12.71 7.03
C THR A 107 2.28 -12.26 7.87
N GLY A 108 2.60 -13.04 8.90
CA GLY A 108 3.75 -12.86 9.79
C GLY A 108 3.38 -13.20 11.23
N THR A 109 4.16 -12.69 12.18
CA THR A 109 3.90 -12.84 13.62
C THR A 109 3.43 -11.52 14.23
N ALA A 110 2.18 -11.47 14.65
CA ALA A 110 1.61 -10.27 15.26
C ALA A 110 2.39 -9.82 16.51
N GLY A 111 2.56 -8.51 16.65
CA GLY A 111 3.39 -7.87 17.67
C GLY A 111 4.90 -8.02 17.46
N THR A 112 5.34 -8.70 16.39
CA THR A 112 6.77 -8.96 16.11
C THR A 112 7.18 -8.46 14.72
N SER A 113 6.70 -9.07 13.64
CA SER A 113 7.03 -8.68 12.27
C SER A 113 6.02 -9.27 11.30
N GLY A 114 5.70 -8.54 10.23
CA GLY A 114 5.14 -9.10 9.00
C GLY A 114 6.19 -9.86 8.20
N ASP A 115 5.72 -10.66 7.26
CA ASP A 115 6.54 -11.21 6.19
C ASP A 115 6.86 -10.13 5.16
N ALA A 116 8.07 -10.13 4.61
CA ALA A 116 8.50 -9.11 3.65
C ALA A 116 7.82 -9.35 2.29
N ILE A 117 7.39 -8.29 1.57
CA ILE A 117 6.79 -8.40 0.23
C ILE A 117 7.66 -9.24 -0.73
N GLU A 118 8.97 -9.08 -0.67
CA GLU A 118 9.97 -9.77 -1.50
C GLU A 118 10.34 -11.18 -1.02
N ASP A 119 9.76 -11.66 0.09
CA ASP A 119 10.09 -12.99 0.61
C ASP A 119 9.64 -14.08 -0.38
N GLY A 120 10.53 -15.04 -0.65
CA GLY A 120 10.31 -16.08 -1.66
C GLY A 120 9.32 -17.17 -1.25
N THR A 121 8.96 -17.25 0.04
CA THR A 121 8.06 -18.29 0.58
C THR A 121 6.72 -17.70 1.02
N SER A 122 6.77 -16.64 1.83
CA SER A 122 5.62 -16.00 2.45
C SER A 122 5.39 -14.57 1.96
N GLY A 123 6.18 -14.09 1.00
CA GLY A 123 6.01 -12.76 0.44
C GLY A 123 4.78 -12.65 -0.45
N HIS A 124 4.41 -11.42 -0.78
CA HIS A 124 3.22 -11.15 -1.57
C HIS A 124 3.38 -11.75 -2.98
N SER A 125 2.54 -12.72 -3.31
CA SER A 125 2.63 -13.55 -4.53
C SER A 125 2.64 -12.76 -5.85
N TYR A 126 1.94 -11.61 -5.89
CA TYR A 126 1.95 -10.72 -7.06
C TYR A 126 3.30 -10.00 -7.30
N TYR A 127 4.15 -9.84 -6.28
CA TYR A 127 5.38 -9.02 -6.36
C TYR A 127 6.67 -9.80 -6.11
N ASN A 128 6.66 -10.86 -5.30
CA ASN A 128 7.88 -11.54 -4.84
C ASN A 128 8.76 -12.13 -5.96
N GLY A 129 8.17 -12.44 -7.11
CA GLY A 129 8.90 -12.92 -8.29
C GLY A 129 9.46 -11.84 -9.22
N GLN A 130 9.33 -10.55 -8.89
CA GLN A 130 9.86 -9.45 -9.70
C GLN A 130 11.36 -9.23 -9.43
N THR A 131 12.06 -8.59 -10.38
CA THR A 131 13.48 -8.23 -10.22
C THR A 131 13.66 -7.16 -9.14
N THR A 132 12.73 -6.21 -9.10
CA THR A 132 12.64 -5.19 -8.03
C THR A 132 11.23 -5.22 -7.43
N PRO A 133 10.94 -6.15 -6.50
CA PRO A 133 9.59 -6.35 -5.94
C PRO A 133 9.01 -5.14 -5.22
N THR A 134 9.88 -4.26 -4.70
CA THR A 134 9.49 -3.07 -3.97
C THR A 134 10.41 -1.89 -4.30
N THR A 135 9.87 -0.68 -4.22
CA THR A 135 10.65 0.56 -4.16
C THR A 135 10.25 1.38 -2.94
N ASN A 136 11.18 2.19 -2.46
CA ASN A 136 10.87 3.28 -1.53
C ASN A 136 9.78 4.18 -2.13
N ILE A 137 8.79 4.58 -1.31
CA ILE A 137 7.71 5.44 -1.79
C ILE A 137 8.20 6.86 -2.16
N ASN A 138 9.33 7.33 -1.60
CA ASN A 138 9.92 8.62 -1.95
C ASN A 138 10.44 8.71 -3.40
N THR A 139 10.52 7.58 -4.11
CA THR A 139 10.76 7.56 -5.57
C THR A 139 9.61 8.23 -6.33
N TYR A 140 8.40 8.20 -5.77
CA TYR A 140 7.21 8.81 -6.36
C TYR A 140 6.91 10.17 -5.74
N SER A 141 6.32 11.04 -6.55
CA SER A 141 5.98 12.40 -6.17
C SER A 141 4.84 12.91 -7.06
N GLU A 142 4.38 14.13 -6.79
CA GLU A 142 3.40 14.77 -7.67
C GLU A 142 3.90 14.89 -9.13
N THR A 143 5.21 15.04 -9.36
CA THR A 143 5.77 15.13 -10.72
C THR A 143 6.18 13.77 -11.29
N ASN A 144 6.36 12.75 -10.45
CA ASN A 144 6.67 11.38 -10.84
C ASN A 144 5.68 10.40 -10.19
N LYS A 145 4.49 10.26 -10.79
CA LYS A 145 3.41 9.46 -10.21
C LYS A 145 3.56 7.98 -10.60
N MET A 146 3.25 7.08 -9.67
CA MET A 146 3.17 5.64 -9.92
C MET A 146 1.95 5.32 -10.78
N GLN A 147 2.12 4.56 -11.87
CA GLN A 147 0.98 3.99 -12.59
C GLN A 147 0.38 2.83 -11.79
N VAL A 148 -0.82 3.01 -11.26
CA VAL A 148 -1.52 1.98 -10.48
C VAL A 148 -2.42 1.14 -11.37
N ASP A 149 -3.19 1.79 -12.24
CA ASP A 149 -4.14 1.12 -13.12
C ASP A 149 -4.34 1.92 -14.41
N SER A 150 -3.96 1.32 -15.54
CA SER A 150 -4.20 1.89 -16.87
C SER A 150 -5.57 1.51 -17.43
N GLY A 151 -6.35 0.68 -16.72
CA GLY A 151 -7.68 0.25 -17.13
C GLY A 151 -8.69 1.39 -17.23
N GLU A 152 -9.76 1.13 -17.99
CA GLU A 152 -10.88 2.06 -18.18
C GLU A 152 -12.12 1.56 -17.42
N TYR A 153 -12.76 2.47 -16.69
CA TYR A 153 -13.95 2.22 -15.90
C TYR A 153 -15.10 3.06 -16.45
N THR A 154 -16.13 2.39 -16.97
CA THR A 154 -17.38 3.02 -17.46
C THR A 154 -18.56 2.80 -16.51
N SER A 155 -18.29 2.14 -15.38
CA SER A 155 -19.25 1.90 -14.29
C SER A 155 -18.52 1.94 -12.94
N ALA A 156 -19.29 2.01 -11.85
CA ALA A 156 -18.77 1.91 -10.50
C ALA A 156 -17.95 0.61 -10.31
N GLY A 157 -16.92 0.68 -9.47
CA GLY A 157 -16.00 -0.43 -9.23
C GLY A 157 -14.70 0.01 -8.56
N ARG A 158 -13.91 -0.98 -8.13
CA ARG A 158 -12.57 -0.75 -7.57
C ARG A 158 -11.51 -0.77 -8.66
N THR A 159 -10.55 0.11 -8.53
CA THR A 159 -9.29 0.06 -9.29
C THR A 159 -8.39 -1.04 -8.73
N LYS A 160 -7.30 -1.35 -9.43
CA LYS A 160 -6.15 -2.01 -8.79
C LYS A 160 -5.73 -1.27 -7.52
N HIS A 161 -5.26 -2.01 -6.52
CA HIS A 161 -4.74 -1.48 -5.27
C HIS A 161 -3.22 -1.30 -5.28
N ILE A 162 -2.74 -0.25 -4.61
CA ILE A 162 -1.34 -0.18 -4.17
C ILE A 162 -1.15 -1.09 -2.96
N VAL A 163 0.02 -1.71 -2.86
CA VAL A 163 0.41 -2.52 -1.70
C VAL A 163 1.63 -1.89 -1.06
N THR A 164 1.48 -1.39 0.15
CA THR A 164 2.54 -0.67 0.87
C THR A 164 2.94 -1.38 2.15
N GLN A 165 4.20 -1.22 2.58
CA GLN A 165 4.72 -1.84 3.79
C GLN A 165 5.77 -0.94 4.43
N VAL A 166 5.96 -1.06 5.74
CA VAL A 166 7.06 -0.41 6.47
C VAL A 166 8.14 -1.44 6.77
N LYS A 167 9.39 -1.06 6.53
CA LYS A 167 10.60 -1.81 6.88
C LYS A 167 11.37 -1.01 7.94
N VAL A 168 11.61 -1.60 9.10
CA VAL A 168 12.24 -0.96 10.26
C VAL A 168 13.56 -1.67 10.56
N ALA A 169 14.66 -0.93 10.58
CA ALA A 169 15.98 -1.43 10.93
C ALA A 169 16.24 -1.35 12.45
N SER A 170 17.31 -2.03 12.92
CA SER A 170 17.65 -2.09 14.35
C SER A 170 18.11 -0.77 14.98
N ASP A 171 18.49 0.20 14.16
CA ASP A 171 18.94 1.55 14.55
C ASP A 171 17.86 2.63 14.31
N ALA A 172 16.60 2.23 14.11
CA ALA A 172 15.46 3.14 14.00
C ALA A 172 15.22 3.92 15.31
N THR A 173 14.46 5.02 15.21
CA THR A 173 14.01 5.74 16.42
C THR A 173 12.63 5.25 16.84
N GLN A 174 12.48 4.94 18.12
CA GLN A 174 11.17 4.56 18.67
C GLN A 174 10.24 5.77 18.73
N GLY A 175 8.99 5.59 18.30
CA GLY A 175 7.95 6.59 18.46
C GLY A 175 6.91 6.53 17.36
N GLU A 176 5.79 7.21 17.62
CA GLU A 176 4.80 7.49 16.59
C GLU A 176 5.40 8.40 15.52
N GLN A 177 5.22 8.01 14.27
CA GLN A 177 5.69 8.80 13.14
C GLN A 177 4.59 9.76 12.69
N ALA A 178 4.98 10.90 12.12
CA ALA A 178 4.03 11.88 11.62
C ALA A 178 3.21 11.32 10.45
N ASP A 179 1.95 11.77 10.33
CA ASP A 179 1.08 11.35 9.24
C ASP A 179 1.66 11.72 7.87
N ILE A 180 1.38 10.85 6.89
CA ILE A 180 1.75 11.04 5.49
C ILE A 180 0.49 10.93 4.63
N THR A 181 0.40 11.75 3.59
CA THR A 181 -0.77 11.75 2.70
C THR A 181 -0.50 10.94 1.45
N TYR A 182 -1.39 10.02 1.14
CA TYR A 182 -1.39 9.26 -0.11
C TYR A 182 -2.44 9.84 -1.05
N THR A 183 -2.02 10.20 -2.26
CA THR A 183 -2.88 10.86 -3.24
C THR A 183 -3.07 9.97 -4.46
N PHE A 184 -4.32 9.66 -4.77
CA PHE A 184 -4.71 9.08 -6.06
C PHE A 184 -5.17 10.18 -7.01
N VAL A 185 -4.79 10.07 -8.28
CA VAL A 185 -5.27 10.92 -9.36
C VAL A 185 -5.69 10.06 -10.54
N TRP A 186 -6.63 10.55 -11.34
CA TRP A 186 -7.18 9.83 -12.49
C TRP A 186 -7.55 10.82 -13.59
N ASP A 187 -7.74 10.30 -14.79
CA ASP A 187 -8.33 11.03 -15.89
C ASP A 187 -9.84 10.71 -15.94
N GLU A 188 -10.67 11.73 -16.11
CA GLU A 188 -12.14 11.61 -16.11
C GLU A 188 -12.77 12.34 -17.29
N ILE A 189 -13.79 11.72 -17.90
CA ILE A 189 -14.60 12.25 -19.00
C ILE A 189 -16.08 12.00 -18.72
#